data_AF-A0A6B3GA67-F1
#
_entry.id   AF-A0A6B3GA67-F1
#
_cell.length_a   1.000
_cell.length_b   1.000
_cell.length_c   1.000
_cell.angle_alpha   90.00
_cell.angle_beta   90.00
_cell.angle_gamma   90.00
#
_symmetry.space_group_name_H-M   'P 1'
#
loop_
_entity.id
_entity.type
_entity.pdbx_description
1 polymer ?
#
loop_
_entity_poly.entity_id
_entity_poly.type
_entity_poly.pdbx_seq_one_letter_code
_entity_poly.pdbx_strand_id
1 'polypeptide(L)'
;KFEDGTLGLALNLEEREIGAIVLGEFSGIEEGQPVQRTGEVLSVGVGEGYLGRVVDPLGNPIDGLGEIETDSRRALELQAPGVMVRKSVHEPMQTGYKAVDAMVPIGRGQRQLIIGDRQTGKTALAVDTIINQRDNWRSGDVNKQVRCIYVAIG
;
A
#
# COMPACT_ATOMS: atom_id res chain seq x y z
N LYS A 1 19.37 4.43 -10.04
CA LYS A 1 19.20 3.30 -10.98
C LYS A 1 20.57 2.75 -11.27
N PHE A 2 20.77 1.49 -10.91
CA PHE A 2 22.00 0.74 -11.17
C PHE A 2 22.03 0.27 -12.64
N GLU A 3 23.18 -0.22 -13.09
CA GLU A 3 23.40 -0.62 -14.48
C GLU A 3 22.49 -1.79 -14.91
N ASP A 4 22.25 -2.73 -14.01
CA ASP A 4 21.34 -3.87 -14.17
C ASP A 4 19.84 -3.49 -14.21
N GLY A 5 19.52 -2.22 -13.98
CA GLY A 5 18.17 -1.70 -13.92
C GLY A 5 17.56 -1.65 -12.51
N THR A 6 18.23 -2.21 -11.51
CA THR A 6 17.79 -2.20 -10.11
C THR A 6 17.62 -0.77 -9.62
N LEU A 7 16.59 -0.54 -8.80
CA LEU A 7 16.31 0.76 -8.22
C LEU A 7 16.92 0.87 -6.82
N GLY A 8 17.24 2.09 -6.43
CA GLY A 8 17.76 2.39 -5.10
C GLY A 8 17.15 3.69 -4.57
N LEU A 9 16.90 3.74 -3.28
CA LEU A 9 16.48 4.94 -2.56
C LEU A 9 17.71 5.62 -1.97
N ALA A 10 18.07 6.80 -2.49
CA ALA A 10 19.08 7.64 -1.85
C ALA A 10 18.53 8.15 -0.51
N LEU A 11 19.10 7.67 0.59
CA LEU A 11 18.64 7.95 1.96
C LEU A 11 19.55 8.95 2.66
N ASN A 12 20.86 8.71 2.62
CA ASN A 12 21.86 9.57 3.26
C ASN A 12 22.63 10.33 2.19
N LEU A 13 22.72 11.65 2.35
CA LEU A 13 23.47 12.53 1.46
C LEU A 13 24.62 13.14 2.25
N GLU A 14 25.83 12.65 2.01
CA GLU A 14 27.06 13.15 2.63
C GLU A 14 27.86 13.99 1.62
N GLU A 15 28.90 14.68 2.10
CA GLU A 15 29.69 15.57 1.24
C GLU A 15 30.41 14.83 0.09
N ARG A 16 30.73 13.54 0.29
CA ARG A 16 31.55 12.75 -0.63
C ARG A 16 30.91 11.45 -1.09
N GLU A 17 29.77 11.08 -0.50
CA GLU A 17 29.08 9.83 -0.79
C GLU A 17 27.57 9.95 -0.61
N ILE A 18 26.86 9.01 -1.23
CA ILE A 18 25.40 8.89 -1.11
C ILE A 18 25.11 7.46 -0.64
N GLY A 19 24.51 7.34 0.53
CA GLY A 19 24.00 6.07 1.04
C GLY A 19 22.65 5.75 0.40
N ALA A 20 22.58 4.66 -0.36
CA ALA A 20 21.36 4.20 -1.00
C ALA A 20 20.93 2.82 -0.50
N ILE A 21 19.63 2.66 -0.24
CA ILE A 21 19.02 1.34 0.00
C ILE A 21 18.66 0.73 -1.35
N VAL A 22 19.13 -0.48 -1.62
CA VAL A 22 18.78 -1.24 -2.83
C VAL A 22 17.35 -1.76 -2.71
N LEU A 23 16.51 -1.49 -3.72
CA LEU A 23 15.10 -1.87 -3.78
C LEU A 23 14.92 -3.07 -4.73
N GLY A 24 15.52 -4.20 -4.38
CA GLY A 24 15.50 -5.41 -5.20
C GLY A 24 16.64 -6.37 -4.87
N GLU A 25 16.92 -7.26 -5.81
CA GLU A 25 18.05 -8.18 -5.75
C GLU A 25 19.37 -7.38 -5.88
N PHE A 26 20.30 -7.61 -4.96
CA PHE A 26 21.56 -6.83 -4.91
C PHE A 26 22.76 -7.58 -5.51
N SER A 27 22.60 -8.85 -5.86
CA SER A 27 23.71 -9.71 -6.32
C SER A 27 24.35 -9.26 -7.63
N GLY A 28 23.66 -8.45 -8.45
CA GLY A 28 24.20 -7.86 -9.68
C GLY A 28 24.96 -6.55 -9.49
N ILE A 29 25.02 -6.01 -8.26
CA ILE A 29 25.64 -4.72 -7.97
C ILE A 29 27.09 -4.92 -7.53
N GLU A 30 28.01 -4.23 -8.20
CA GLU A 30 29.45 -4.32 -7.97
C GLU A 30 30.08 -2.94 -7.78
N GLU A 31 31.26 -2.90 -7.14
CA GLU A 31 32.03 -1.68 -6.97
C GLU A 31 32.45 -1.09 -8.33
N GLY A 32 32.38 0.24 -8.46
CA GLY A 32 32.75 0.96 -9.68
C GLY A 32 31.66 0.99 -10.75
N GLN A 33 30.52 0.31 -10.55
CA GLN A 33 29.39 0.39 -11.48
C GLN A 33 28.81 1.82 -11.55
N PRO A 34 28.46 2.29 -12.76
CA PRO A 34 27.81 3.59 -12.91
C PRO A 34 26.39 3.55 -12.34
N VAL A 35 26.04 4.58 -11.56
CA VAL A 35 24.68 4.78 -11.03
C VAL A 35 24.11 6.07 -11.57
N GLN A 36 22.86 6.02 -12.04
CA GLN A 36 22.16 7.17 -12.60
C GLN A 36 21.00 7.61 -11.71
N ARG A 37 20.84 8.92 -11.54
CA ARG A 37 19.64 9.49 -10.91
C ARG A 37 18.43 9.30 -11.83
N THR A 38 17.30 8.93 -11.27
CA THR A 38 16.02 8.85 -12.00
C THR A 38 15.38 10.23 -12.19
N GLY A 39 15.73 11.19 -11.31
CA GLY A 39 15.07 12.51 -11.27
C GLY A 39 13.69 12.48 -10.63
N GLU A 40 13.22 11.31 -10.21
CA GLU A 40 11.95 11.10 -9.53
C GLU A 40 12.19 10.88 -8.04
N VAL A 41 11.35 11.49 -7.20
CA VAL A 41 11.21 11.07 -5.81
C VAL A 41 10.54 9.69 -5.75
N LEU A 42 10.74 8.97 -4.65
CA LEU A 42 10.17 7.63 -4.45
C LEU A 42 8.65 7.66 -4.67
N SER A 43 8.20 6.98 -5.72
CA SER A 43 6.83 7.04 -6.21
C SER A 43 6.43 5.73 -6.90
N VAL A 44 5.12 5.45 -6.86
CA VAL A 44 4.51 4.25 -7.47
C VAL A 44 3.36 4.66 -8.39
N GLY A 45 3.02 3.79 -9.34
CA GLY A 45 1.80 3.93 -10.13
C GLY A 45 0.56 3.84 -9.25
N VAL A 46 -0.48 4.61 -9.58
CA VAL A 46 -1.79 4.55 -8.93
C VAL A 46 -2.90 4.59 -9.97
N GLY A 47 -4.02 3.92 -9.68
CA GLY A 47 -5.18 3.89 -10.54
C GLY A 47 -6.08 2.70 -10.27
N GLU A 48 -7.21 2.62 -10.96
CA GLU A 48 -8.16 1.50 -10.81
C GLU A 48 -7.63 0.19 -11.38
N GLY A 49 -6.66 0.22 -12.29
CA GLY A 49 -6.05 -0.98 -12.89
C GLY A 49 -5.38 -1.93 -11.90
N TYR A 50 -5.10 -1.47 -10.67
CA TYR A 50 -4.58 -2.30 -9.58
C TYR A 50 -5.66 -3.17 -8.89
N LEU A 51 -6.94 -2.89 -9.10
CA LEU A 51 -8.01 -3.67 -8.46
C LEU A 51 -7.97 -5.12 -8.93
N GLY A 52 -7.79 -6.04 -7.98
CA GLY A 52 -7.69 -7.48 -8.26
C GLY A 52 -6.29 -7.95 -8.69
N ARG A 53 -5.28 -7.08 -8.67
CA ARG A 53 -3.89 -7.40 -9.01
C ARG A 53 -3.05 -7.65 -7.76
N VAL A 54 -1.96 -8.39 -7.92
CA VAL A 54 -0.91 -8.56 -6.89
C VAL A 54 0.36 -7.92 -7.39
N VAL A 55 0.94 -7.04 -6.56
CA VAL A 55 2.07 -6.19 -6.95
C VAL A 55 3.16 -6.17 -5.88
N ASP A 56 4.38 -5.90 -6.30
CA ASP A 56 5.50 -5.64 -5.41
C ASP A 56 5.41 -4.23 -4.76
N PRO A 57 6.30 -3.87 -3.81
CA PRO A 57 6.29 -2.56 -3.17
C PRO A 57 6.55 -1.37 -4.12
N LEU A 58 7.08 -1.60 -5.32
CA LEU A 58 7.32 -0.60 -6.35
C LEU A 58 6.13 -0.46 -7.31
N GLY A 59 5.10 -1.30 -7.15
CA GLY A 59 3.89 -1.29 -7.95
C GLY A 59 3.98 -2.14 -9.23
N ASN A 60 5.00 -2.99 -9.37
CA ASN A 60 5.13 -3.90 -10.50
C ASN A 60 4.27 -5.16 -10.29
N PRO A 61 3.57 -5.66 -11.33
CA PRO A 61 2.76 -6.87 -11.21
C PRO A 61 3.61 -8.12 -10.99
N ILE A 62 3.22 -8.94 -10.00
CA ILE A 62 3.85 -10.24 -9.70
C ILE A 62 2.87 -11.41 -9.83
N ASP A 63 1.66 -11.14 -10.31
CA ASP A 63 0.59 -12.13 -10.51
C ASP A 63 0.62 -12.85 -11.86
N GLY A 64 1.50 -12.45 -12.78
CA GLY A 64 1.60 -13.03 -14.13
C GLY A 64 0.45 -12.65 -15.07
N LEU A 65 -0.40 -11.68 -14.72
CA LEU A 65 -1.56 -11.26 -15.53
C LEU A 65 -1.22 -10.14 -16.54
N GLY A 66 0.07 -9.89 -16.80
CA GLY A 66 0.56 -8.84 -17.70
C GLY A 66 0.70 -7.48 -17.01
N GLU A 67 0.88 -6.42 -17.80
CA GLU A 67 1.06 -5.06 -17.29
C GLU A 67 -0.20 -4.52 -16.60
N ILE A 68 -0.03 -3.45 -15.81
CA ILE A 68 -1.13 -2.74 -15.14
C ILE A 68 -1.27 -1.38 -15.79
N GLU A 69 -2.47 -1.05 -16.25
CA GLU A 69 -2.80 0.32 -16.67
C GLU A 69 -2.84 1.21 -15.43
N THR A 70 -2.04 2.28 -15.46
CA THR A 70 -1.95 3.25 -14.36
C THR A 70 -2.41 4.62 -14.83
N ASP A 71 -3.12 5.35 -13.97
CA ASP A 71 -3.66 6.66 -14.31
C ASP A 71 -2.63 7.77 -14.10
N SER A 72 -1.82 7.62 -13.05
CA SER A 72 -0.78 8.58 -12.67
C SER A 72 0.25 7.95 -11.74
N ARG A 73 1.32 8.68 -11.44
CA ARG A 73 2.30 8.30 -10.41
C ARG A 73 2.11 9.17 -9.17
N ARG A 74 2.26 8.58 -7.99
CA ARG A 74 2.13 9.28 -6.70
C ARG A 74 3.34 9.02 -5.82
N ALA A 75 3.89 10.09 -5.26
CA ALA A 75 4.97 9.98 -4.28
C ALA A 75 4.51 9.23 -3.01
N LEU A 76 5.39 8.39 -2.46
CA LEU A 76 5.09 7.61 -1.25
C LEU A 76 5.10 8.48 0.01
N GLU A 77 5.99 9.46 0.08
CA GLU A 77 6.14 10.36 1.24
C GLU A 77 5.43 11.70 1.02
N LEU A 78 4.10 11.65 0.94
CA LEU A 78 3.29 12.87 0.92
C LEU A 78 2.88 13.28 2.32
N GLN A 79 2.84 14.58 2.58
CA GLN A 79 2.34 15.12 3.84
C GLN A 79 0.87 14.71 4.03
N ALA A 80 0.54 14.21 5.23
CA ALA A 80 -0.81 13.83 5.58
C ALA A 80 -1.75 15.07 5.61
N PRO A 81 -3.07 14.88 5.35
CA PRO A 81 -4.04 15.97 5.41
C PRO A 81 -4.04 16.68 6.78
N GLY A 82 -4.00 18.01 6.76
CA GLY A 82 -4.05 18.85 7.97
C GLY A 82 -5.41 18.78 8.69
N VAL A 83 -5.52 19.44 9.85
CA VAL A 83 -6.74 19.36 10.69
C VAL A 83 -7.97 19.93 9.98
N MET A 84 -7.82 21.07 9.30
CA MET A 84 -8.94 21.81 8.69
C MET A 84 -9.65 21.07 7.54
N VAL A 85 -8.97 20.13 6.89
CA VAL A 85 -9.52 19.36 5.76
C VAL A 85 -10.14 18.04 6.20
N ARG A 86 -10.06 17.68 7.49
CA ARG A 86 -10.64 16.45 8.03
C ARG A 86 -12.10 16.66 8.40
N LYS A 87 -12.89 15.62 8.23
CA LYS A 87 -14.27 15.53 8.72
C LYS A 87 -14.34 14.50 9.85
N SER A 88 -15.24 14.69 10.79
CA SER A 88 -15.54 13.68 11.82
C SER A 88 -15.94 12.36 11.16
N VAL A 89 -15.44 11.25 11.71
CA VAL A 89 -15.85 9.91 11.30
C VAL A 89 -17.30 9.69 11.73
N HIS A 90 -18.18 9.40 10.78
CA HIS A 90 -19.63 9.28 10.99
C HIS A 90 -20.28 8.14 10.18
N GLU A 91 -19.52 7.51 9.28
CA GLU A 91 -19.99 6.40 8.46
C GLU A 91 -19.37 5.09 8.97
N PRO A 92 -20.15 4.01 9.11
CA PRO A 92 -19.62 2.73 9.56
C PRO A 92 -18.79 2.02 8.50
N MET A 93 -17.78 1.27 8.96
CA MET A 93 -17.03 0.27 8.20
C MET A 93 -17.34 -1.10 8.82
N GLN A 94 -18.28 -1.81 8.21
CA GLN A 94 -18.83 -3.06 8.76
C GLN A 94 -17.83 -4.20 8.57
N THR A 95 -17.39 -4.83 9.66
CA THR A 95 -16.47 -5.97 9.59
C THR A 95 -17.16 -7.29 9.32
N GLY A 96 -18.46 -7.40 9.67
CA GLY A 96 -19.22 -8.65 9.66
C GLY A 96 -19.04 -9.46 10.95
N TYR A 97 -18.17 -9.02 11.87
CA TYR A 97 -17.96 -9.65 13.16
C TYR A 97 -18.86 -9.00 14.19
N LYS A 98 -19.86 -9.73 14.69
CA LYS A 98 -20.78 -9.25 15.75
C LYS A 98 -20.05 -8.65 16.95
N ALA A 99 -18.96 -9.28 17.40
CA ALA A 99 -18.18 -8.79 18.53
C ALA A 99 -17.51 -7.43 18.25
N VAL A 100 -17.05 -7.20 17.02
CA VAL A 100 -16.41 -5.94 16.61
C VAL A 100 -17.48 -4.90 16.33
N ASP A 101 -18.44 -5.19 15.44
CA ASP A 101 -19.42 -4.21 14.99
C ASP A 101 -20.37 -3.75 16.11
N ALA A 102 -20.59 -4.57 17.15
CA ALA A 102 -21.41 -4.19 18.29
C ALA A 102 -20.63 -3.53 19.44
N MET A 103 -19.44 -4.02 19.79
CA MET A 103 -18.70 -3.55 20.98
C MET A 103 -17.58 -2.57 20.67
N VAL A 104 -16.95 -2.69 19.49
CA VAL A 104 -15.81 -1.87 19.05
C VAL A 104 -16.02 -1.46 17.58
N PRO A 105 -17.10 -0.72 17.27
CA PRO A 105 -17.43 -0.38 15.89
C PRO A 105 -16.30 0.44 15.25
N ILE A 106 -16.04 0.16 13.97
CA ILE A 106 -15.02 0.85 13.18
C ILE A 106 -15.72 1.79 12.21
N GLY A 107 -15.30 3.06 12.17
CA GLY A 107 -15.81 4.02 11.19
C GLY A 107 -14.88 4.25 10.00
N ARG A 108 -15.41 4.75 8.89
CA ARG A 108 -14.63 5.11 7.70
C ARG A 108 -13.74 6.32 7.98
N GLY A 109 -12.43 6.14 7.81
CA GLY A 109 -11.41 7.13 8.19
C GLY A 109 -10.83 6.91 9.59
N GLN A 110 -11.29 5.90 10.33
CA GLN A 110 -10.68 5.47 11.60
C GLN A 110 -9.46 4.57 11.35
N ARG A 111 -8.53 4.58 12.30
CA ARG A 111 -7.41 3.63 12.37
C ARG A 111 -7.66 2.68 13.55
N GLN A 112 -7.80 1.39 13.28
CA GLN A 112 -8.06 0.38 14.29
C GLN A 112 -6.90 -0.62 14.33
N LEU A 113 -6.29 -0.77 15.51
CA LEU A 113 -5.22 -1.74 15.73
C LEU A 113 -5.82 -3.14 15.96
N ILE A 114 -5.28 -4.14 15.26
CA ILE A 114 -5.53 -5.56 15.53
C ILE A 114 -4.23 -6.13 16.11
N ILE A 115 -4.23 -6.46 17.40
CA ILE A 115 -3.06 -6.94 18.15
C ILE A 115 -3.37 -8.27 18.82
N GLY A 116 -2.37 -9.14 18.90
CA GLY A 116 -2.47 -10.46 19.54
C GLY A 116 -1.34 -11.39 19.14
N ASP A 117 -1.24 -12.53 19.81
CA ASP A 117 -0.17 -13.51 19.62
C ASP A 117 -0.25 -14.22 18.26
N ARG A 118 0.74 -15.04 17.93
CA ARG A 118 0.71 -15.88 16.73
C ARG A 118 -0.55 -16.75 16.73
N GLN A 119 -1.15 -16.97 15.56
CA GLN A 119 -2.32 -17.85 15.37
C GLN A 119 -3.60 -17.45 16.16
N THR A 120 -3.74 -16.18 16.55
CA THR A 120 -4.94 -15.66 17.23
C THR A 120 -6.04 -15.14 16.29
N GLY A 121 -5.94 -15.40 14.99
CA GLY A 121 -6.96 -15.00 14.01
C GLY A 121 -6.88 -13.56 13.49
N LYS A 122 -5.78 -12.82 13.75
CA LYS A 122 -5.58 -11.44 13.25
C LYS A 122 -5.82 -11.30 11.74
N THR A 123 -5.21 -12.18 10.95
CA THR A 123 -5.36 -12.19 9.48
C THR A 123 -6.76 -12.60 9.06
N ALA A 124 -7.36 -13.57 9.75
CA ALA A 124 -8.74 -14.01 9.45
C ALA A 124 -9.72 -12.85 9.61
N LEU A 125 -9.63 -12.09 10.71
CA LEU A 125 -10.47 -10.90 10.93
C LEU A 125 -10.31 -9.87 9.80
N ALA A 126 -9.08 -9.58 9.37
CA ALA A 126 -8.82 -8.63 8.29
C ALA A 126 -9.36 -9.12 6.94
N VAL A 127 -9.13 -10.40 6.59
CA VAL A 127 -9.59 -10.99 5.33
C VAL A 127 -11.11 -11.08 5.28
N ASP A 128 -11.75 -11.52 6.35
CA ASP A 128 -13.21 -11.58 6.42
C ASP A 128 -13.84 -10.19 6.34
N THR A 129 -13.19 -9.18 6.96
CA THR A 129 -13.61 -7.78 6.81
C THR A 129 -13.59 -7.34 5.35
N ILE A 130 -12.56 -7.72 4.57
CA ILE A 130 -12.48 -7.45 3.13
C ILE A 130 -13.62 -8.16 2.40
N ILE A 131 -13.86 -9.45 2.70
CA ILE A 131 -14.91 -10.26 2.07
C ILE A 131 -16.30 -9.66 2.34
N ASN A 132 -16.55 -9.16 3.55
CA ASN A 132 -17.82 -8.55 3.94
C ASN A 132 -18.17 -7.31 3.09
N GLN A 133 -17.18 -6.64 2.49
CA GLN A 133 -17.45 -5.48 1.62
C GLN A 133 -18.01 -5.85 0.25
N ARG A 134 -18.03 -7.15 -0.11
CA ARG A 134 -18.51 -7.59 -1.43
C ARG A 134 -19.95 -7.20 -1.70
N ASP A 135 -20.83 -7.24 -0.71
CA ASP A 135 -22.24 -6.89 -0.90
C ASP A 135 -22.41 -5.37 -1.08
N ASN A 136 -21.61 -4.57 -0.37
CA ASN A 136 -21.49 -3.14 -0.63
C ASN A 136 -20.97 -2.87 -2.05
N TRP A 137 -19.97 -3.61 -2.50
CA TRP A 137 -19.43 -3.52 -3.87
C TRP A 137 -20.51 -3.79 -4.93
N ARG A 138 -21.21 -4.93 -4.79
CA ARG A 138 -22.27 -5.39 -5.70
C ARG A 138 -23.48 -4.48 -5.76
N SER A 139 -23.72 -3.67 -4.72
CA SER A 139 -24.84 -2.73 -4.69
C SER A 139 -24.75 -1.63 -5.77
N GLY A 140 -23.55 -1.34 -6.27
CA GLY A 140 -23.31 -0.24 -7.21
C GLY A 140 -23.42 1.17 -6.60
N ASP A 141 -23.79 1.28 -5.33
CA ASP A 141 -23.86 2.56 -4.62
C ASP A 141 -22.45 3.00 -4.19
N VAL A 142 -21.90 3.98 -4.91
CA VAL A 142 -20.55 4.53 -4.68
C VAL A 142 -20.32 4.99 -3.24
N ASN A 143 -21.38 5.38 -2.52
CA ASN A 143 -21.27 5.80 -1.12
C ASN A 143 -21.11 4.61 -0.18
N LYS A 144 -21.53 3.41 -0.59
CA LYS A 144 -21.36 2.17 0.19
C LYS A 144 -20.12 1.40 -0.20
N GLN A 145 -19.70 1.47 -1.45
CA GLN A 145 -18.53 0.73 -1.93
C GLN A 145 -17.27 1.03 -1.11
N VAL A 146 -16.53 -0.03 -0.80
CA VAL A 146 -15.22 0.05 -0.12
C VAL A 146 -14.22 -0.70 -0.98
N ARG A 147 -13.14 -0.01 -1.37
CA ARG A 147 -11.99 -0.64 -2.03
C ARG A 147 -11.00 -1.07 -0.95
N CYS A 148 -10.50 -2.29 -1.05
CA CYS A 148 -9.62 -2.88 -0.05
C CYS A 148 -8.21 -3.07 -0.62
N ILE A 149 -7.20 -2.80 0.21
CA ILE A 149 -5.79 -3.04 -0.10
C ILE A 149 -5.24 -3.88 1.05
N TYR A 150 -4.65 -5.04 0.73
CA TYR A 150 -4.01 -5.91 1.70
C TYR A 150 -2.50 -5.89 1.47
N VAL A 151 -1.75 -5.28 2.40
CA VAL A 151 -0.28 -5.19 2.32
C VAL A 151 0.31 -6.32 3.17
N ALA A 152 0.88 -7.33 2.51
CA ALA A 152 1.58 -8.42 3.16
C ALA A 152 3.06 -8.04 3.38
N ILE A 153 3.51 -8.06 4.63
CA ILE A 153 4.89 -7.79 5.03
C ILE A 153 5.39 -8.99 5.83
N GLY A 154 6.51 -9.57 5.41
CA GLY A 154 7.08 -10.79 6.00
C GLY A 154 8.51 -10.98 5.57
#